data_AF-A0AAW1V2Y8-F1
#
_entry.id   AF-A0AAW1V2Y8-F1
#
_cell.length_a   1.000
_cell.length_b   1.000
_cell.length_c   1.000
_cell.angle_alpha   90.00
_cell.angle_beta   90.00
_cell.angle_gamma   90.00
#
_symmetry.space_group_name_H-M   'P 1'
#
loop_
_entity.id
_entity.type
_entity.pdbx_description
1 polymer ?
#
loop_
_entity_poly.entity_id
_entity_poly.type
_entity_poly.pdbx_seq_one_letter_code
_entity_poly.pdbx_strand_id
1 'polypeptide(L)'
;MKKLIQEWLMDQLGIVIDFNKVNFAKKVRDGYLISQVLCGFEVISKEELSFVTATEDKEEAFTNFVNYILIWLGRLNITIKDSELNDIINEKGNAGMNLFYELYLALQSKSKLHFITQRLILEKSRNSDGKFEVDKVKESLLQDMKFESGINCGLLVANADIIKWHKDRLIALNKHCEQARADYINYFKAKKGRKPKAVCTCKTYCPCQKPQEQVERLDFPDEASEDFTFQELMESYEQSKKIETVKPDYNEAKKVMRQLKSKRFEAKQRELQKTQLHTELCDEFWKNTIRKQENAIQELVDEKVLSQSFYERQMISKMLQVKHQQEVIKENRQFINDQIMKQKENDVINHLIMDQRLTDECACDFIYEKGRIEELHRRVYAEKLRLRKERIEKICRETAEDLVNFAIRLGEFEDEYHDKPSRRRYDDWVSLFVSGGSILPKVVPAEDILQVRSINISTKGS
;
A
#
# COMPACT_ATOMS: atom_id res chain seq x y z
N MET A 1 26.09 13.37 19.58
CA MET A 1 24.85 12.62 19.92
C MET A 1 23.78 13.52 20.53
N LYS A 2 23.95 14.09 21.73
CA LYS A 2 22.94 14.95 22.41
C LYS A 2 22.38 16.09 21.54
N LYS A 3 23.25 16.95 20.98
CA LYS A 3 22.83 18.09 20.12
C LYS A 3 22.08 17.64 18.86
N LEU A 4 22.52 16.54 18.26
CA LEU A 4 21.90 15.98 17.05
C LEU A 4 20.47 15.51 17.30
N ILE A 5 20.25 14.76 18.39
CA ILE A 5 18.91 14.29 18.78
C ILE A 5 18.02 15.48 19.19
N GLN A 6 18.60 16.51 19.83
CA GLN A 6 17.89 17.73 20.19
C GLN A 6 17.40 18.52 18.97
N GLU A 7 18.27 18.77 17.99
CA GLU A 7 17.89 19.44 16.75
C GLU A 7 16.84 18.61 15.97
N TRP A 8 17.02 17.29 15.95
CA TRP A 8 16.08 16.38 15.29
C TRP A 8 14.69 16.37 15.95
N LEU A 9 14.61 16.25 17.27
CA LEU A 9 13.32 16.26 17.97
C LEU A 9 12.61 17.61 17.87
N MET A 10 13.38 18.71 17.85
CA MET A 10 12.83 20.05 17.61
C MET A 10 12.24 20.18 16.20
N ASP A 11 12.94 19.69 15.17
CA ASP A 11 12.47 19.71 13.78
C ASP A 11 11.23 18.84 13.55
N GLN A 12 11.13 17.69 14.24
CA GLN A 12 10.04 16.74 14.02
C GLN A 12 8.80 16.96 14.88
N LEU A 13 8.97 17.30 16.16
CA LEU A 13 7.85 17.46 17.10
C LEU A 13 7.60 18.92 17.50
N GLY A 14 8.53 19.84 17.22
CA GLY A 14 8.43 21.23 17.69
C GLY A 14 8.57 21.37 19.21
N ILE A 15 9.01 20.32 19.91
CA ILE A 15 9.12 20.29 21.36
C ILE A 15 10.57 20.60 21.77
N VAL A 16 10.75 21.60 22.63
CA VAL A 16 12.02 21.87 23.29
C VAL A 16 12.09 21.03 24.56
N ILE A 17 12.85 19.93 24.51
CA ILE A 17 13.08 19.05 25.67
C ILE A 17 14.38 19.46 26.34
N ASP A 18 14.41 19.45 27.68
CA ASP A 18 15.67 19.57 28.42
C ASP A 18 16.43 18.23 28.38
N PHE A 19 17.51 18.20 27.60
CA PHE A 19 18.37 17.01 27.43
C PHE A 19 19.36 16.82 28.59
N ASN A 20 19.11 17.37 29.79
CA ASN A 20 19.81 16.94 30.99
C ASN A 20 19.58 15.43 31.21
N LYS A 21 20.63 14.66 31.54
CA LYS A 21 20.59 13.19 31.54
C LYS A 21 19.42 12.63 32.37
N VAL A 22 19.19 13.23 33.55
CA VAL A 22 18.12 12.85 34.48
C VAL A 22 16.74 13.21 33.92
N ASN A 23 16.60 14.42 33.37
CA ASN A 23 15.31 14.90 32.86
C ASN A 23 14.89 14.18 31.58
N PHE A 24 15.85 13.89 30.69
CA PHE A 24 15.59 13.14 29.47
C PHE A 24 15.24 11.67 29.78
N ALA A 25 15.96 11.02 30.70
CA ALA A 25 15.65 9.65 31.10
C ALA A 25 14.20 9.52 31.61
N LYS A 26 13.75 10.46 32.45
CA LYS A 26 12.35 10.52 32.93
C LYS A 26 11.32 10.66 31.82
N LYS A 27 11.62 11.44 30.77
CA LYS A 27 10.72 11.67 29.63
C LYS A 27 10.70 10.53 28.62
N VAL A 28 11.70 9.65 28.64
CA VAL A 28 11.75 8.47 27.77
C VAL A 28 11.16 7.24 28.45
N ARG A 29 11.18 7.22 29.79
CA ARG A 29 10.80 6.07 30.62
C ARG A 29 9.39 5.55 30.37
N ASP A 30 8.40 6.43 30.22
CA ASP A 30 7.00 6.07 29.99
C ASP A 30 6.73 5.62 28.54
N GLY A 31 7.70 5.85 27.65
CA GLY A 31 7.66 5.48 26.26
C GLY A 31 6.73 6.35 25.40
N TYR A 32 5.99 7.26 26.01
CA TYR A 32 5.05 8.15 25.34
C TYR A 32 5.76 9.08 24.34
N LEU A 33 6.94 9.58 24.70
CA LEU A 33 7.75 10.40 23.79
C LEU A 33 8.18 9.62 22.53
N ILE A 34 8.47 8.33 22.66
CA ILE A 34 8.79 7.45 21.52
C ILE A 34 7.55 7.31 20.64
N SER A 35 6.39 7.07 21.24
CA SER A 35 5.11 6.96 20.53
C SER A 35 4.77 8.24 19.74
N GLN A 36 5.03 9.42 20.32
CA GLN A 36 4.84 10.69 19.62
C GLN A 36 5.74 10.83 18.38
N VAL A 37 7.02 10.47 18.49
CA VAL A 37 7.94 10.45 17.35
C VAL A 37 7.45 9.50 16.27
N LEU A 38 7.08 8.27 16.64
CA LEU A 38 6.58 7.26 15.71
C LEU A 38 5.30 7.73 14.99
N CYS A 39 4.42 8.44 15.69
CA CYS A 39 3.22 9.01 15.10
C CYS A 39 3.55 10.14 14.11
N GLY A 40 4.57 10.96 14.39
CA GLY A 40 5.03 12.04 13.48
C GLY A 40 5.62 11.56 12.16
N PHE A 41 6.12 10.32 12.12
CA PHE A 41 6.60 9.62 10.93
C PHE A 41 5.54 8.69 10.30
N GLU A 42 4.30 8.70 10.83
CA GLU A 42 3.18 7.84 10.41
C GLU A 42 3.48 6.33 10.48
N VAL A 43 4.45 5.93 11.32
CA VAL A 43 4.75 4.52 11.62
C VAL A 43 3.59 3.89 12.41
N ILE A 44 2.98 4.69 13.29
CA ILE A 44 1.77 4.34 14.05
C ILE A 44 0.63 5.31 13.74
N SER A 45 -0.61 4.86 13.92
CA SER A 45 -1.81 5.70 13.78
C SER A 45 -2.04 6.57 15.03
N LYS A 46 -2.89 7.60 14.89
CA LYS A 46 -3.33 8.41 16.04
C LYS A 46 -4.14 7.60 17.06
N GLU A 47 -4.81 6.55 16.61
CA GLU A 47 -5.54 5.60 17.46
C GLU A 47 -4.55 4.72 18.25
N GLU A 48 -3.51 4.21 17.59
CA GLU A 48 -2.44 3.45 18.25
C GLU A 48 -1.70 4.30 19.30
N LEU A 49 -1.49 5.60 19.05
CA LEU A 49 -0.90 6.53 20.03
C LEU A 49 -1.77 6.65 21.30
N SER A 50 -3.09 6.51 21.20
CA SER A 50 -3.99 6.60 22.37
C SER A 50 -3.90 5.40 23.32
N PHE A 51 -3.24 4.31 22.90
CA PHE A 51 -3.01 3.13 23.75
C PHE A 51 -1.87 3.33 24.76
N VAL A 52 -0.99 4.31 24.55
CA VAL A 52 0.12 4.60 25.45
C VAL A 52 -0.25 5.78 26.34
N THR A 53 -0.33 5.52 27.64
CA THR A 53 -0.58 6.52 28.68
C THR A 53 0.75 7.12 29.16
N ALA A 54 0.79 8.44 29.32
CA ALA A 54 1.92 9.11 29.94
C ALA A 54 1.82 8.94 31.47
N THR A 55 2.73 8.17 32.05
CA THR A 55 2.61 7.74 33.45
C THR A 55 3.93 7.90 34.20
N GLU A 56 3.83 8.28 35.48
CA GLU A 56 4.99 8.34 36.37
C GLU A 56 5.36 7.00 37.01
N ASP A 57 4.48 6.00 36.92
CA ASP A 57 4.67 4.67 37.49
C ASP A 57 5.53 3.76 36.58
N LYS A 58 6.40 2.98 37.21
CA LYS A 58 7.35 2.10 36.52
C LYS A 58 6.69 0.83 35.99
N GLU A 59 5.68 0.31 36.68
CA GLU A 59 4.99 -0.90 36.25
C GLU A 59 4.16 -0.63 35.00
N GLU A 60 3.41 0.49 34.99
CA GLU A 60 2.66 0.92 33.81
C GLU A 60 3.59 1.25 32.63
N ALA A 61 4.72 1.91 32.88
CA ALA A 61 5.75 2.12 31.87
C ALA A 61 6.27 0.81 31.26
N PHE A 62 6.51 -0.23 32.09
CA PHE A 62 6.89 -1.55 31.60
C PHE A 62 5.80 -2.15 30.68
N THR A 63 4.53 -2.05 31.08
CA THR A 63 3.41 -2.54 30.26
C THR A 63 3.29 -1.81 28.93
N ASN A 64 3.50 -0.48 28.90
CA ASN A 64 3.51 0.30 27.66
C ASN A 64 4.60 -0.19 26.70
N PHE A 65 5.79 -0.48 27.24
CA PHE A 65 6.89 -0.97 26.42
C PHE A 65 6.62 -2.35 25.84
N VAL A 66 6.20 -3.31 26.67
CA VAL A 66 6.00 -4.71 26.25
C VAL A 66 4.82 -4.85 25.29
N ASN A 67 3.69 -4.22 25.60
CA ASN A 67 2.46 -4.41 24.83
C ASN A 67 2.47 -3.65 23.49
N TYR A 68 3.17 -2.51 23.41
CA TYR A 68 3.05 -1.61 22.26
C TYR A 68 4.40 -1.24 21.68
N ILE A 69 5.29 -0.64 22.46
CA ILE A 69 6.47 0.04 21.92
C ILE A 69 7.47 -0.94 21.33
N LEU A 70 7.73 -2.09 21.97
CA LEU A 70 8.61 -3.12 21.42
C LEU A 70 8.09 -3.67 20.09
N ILE A 71 6.77 -3.82 19.96
CA ILE A 71 6.15 -4.25 18.70
C ILE A 71 6.37 -3.20 17.61
N TRP A 72 6.19 -1.92 17.93
CA TRP A 72 6.38 -0.83 16.98
C TRP A 72 7.84 -0.60 16.60
N LEU A 73 8.77 -0.73 17.54
CA LEU A 73 10.21 -0.70 17.29
C LEU A 73 10.66 -1.91 16.46
N GLY A 74 10.05 -3.08 16.67
CA GLY A 74 10.25 -4.26 15.84
C GLY A 74 9.88 -4.02 14.37
N ARG A 75 8.85 -3.22 14.08
CA ARG A 75 8.50 -2.82 12.68
C ARG A 75 9.62 -2.00 12.02
N LEU A 76 10.46 -1.33 12.82
CA LEU A 76 11.62 -0.56 12.38
C LEU A 76 12.93 -1.35 12.43
N ASN A 77 12.87 -2.67 12.72
CA ASN A 77 14.02 -3.56 12.96
C ASN A 77 14.92 -3.12 14.13
N ILE A 78 14.35 -2.45 15.14
CA ILE A 78 15.05 -2.11 16.38
C ILE A 78 14.69 -3.16 17.43
N THR A 79 15.70 -3.88 17.92
CA THR A 79 15.53 -4.93 18.94
C THR A 79 16.15 -4.49 20.25
N ILE A 80 15.34 -4.31 21.29
CA ILE A 80 15.80 -3.96 22.64
C ILE A 80 15.91 -5.25 23.47
N LYS A 81 17.03 -5.46 24.17
CA LYS A 81 17.17 -6.58 25.12
C LYS A 81 16.48 -6.27 26.45
N ASP A 82 16.05 -7.30 27.17
CA ASP A 82 15.40 -7.14 28.49
C ASP A 82 16.26 -6.38 29.51
N SER A 83 17.60 -6.50 29.43
CA SER A 83 18.53 -5.73 30.27
C SER A 83 18.49 -4.23 29.96
N GLU A 84 18.42 -3.85 28.68
CA GLU A 84 18.38 -2.46 28.23
C GLU A 84 17.02 -1.83 28.51
N LEU A 85 15.94 -2.62 28.38
CA LEU A 85 14.60 -2.21 28.76
C LEU A 85 14.52 -1.87 30.26
N ASN A 86 15.08 -2.74 31.11
CA ASN A 86 15.17 -2.50 32.54
C ASN A 86 16.01 -1.26 32.89
N ASP A 87 17.05 -0.96 32.10
CA ASP A 87 17.85 0.25 32.27
C ASP A 87 17.08 1.51 31.86
N ILE A 88 16.25 1.45 30.80
CA ILE A 88 15.38 2.56 30.38
C ILE A 88 14.33 2.85 31.45
N ILE A 89 13.65 1.83 31.95
CA ILE A 89 12.57 1.97 32.94
C ILE A 89 13.10 2.46 34.29
N ASN A 90 14.31 2.03 34.67
CA ASN A 90 14.96 2.47 35.90
C ASN A 90 15.78 3.77 35.75
N GLU A 91 15.68 4.46 34.61
CA GLU A 91 16.39 5.72 34.34
C GLU A 91 17.92 5.59 34.48
N LYS A 92 18.46 4.40 34.20
CA LYS A 92 19.88 4.10 34.38
C LYS A 92 20.68 4.44 33.13
N GLY A 93 21.75 5.22 33.35
CA GLY A 93 22.79 5.46 32.35
C GLY A 93 22.32 6.25 31.13
N ASN A 94 22.80 5.84 29.95
CA ASN A 94 22.49 6.48 28.66
C ASN A 94 21.53 5.64 27.80
N ALA A 95 20.87 4.63 28.37
CA ALA A 95 20.06 3.67 27.60
C ALA A 95 18.97 4.35 26.76
N GLY A 96 18.23 5.30 27.34
CA GLY A 96 17.23 6.09 26.60
C GLY A 96 17.82 6.95 25.49
N MET A 97 19.03 7.50 25.66
CA MET A 97 19.71 8.28 24.62
C MET A 97 20.18 7.40 23.47
N ASN A 98 20.68 6.19 23.77
CA ASN A 98 21.10 5.23 22.76
C ASN A 98 19.89 4.76 21.95
N LEU A 99 18.75 4.48 22.60
CA LEU A 99 17.52 4.12 21.92
C LEU A 99 17.05 5.22 20.95
N PHE A 100 17.08 6.49 21.36
CA PHE A 100 16.73 7.60 20.48
C PHE A 100 17.72 7.80 19.33
N TYR A 101 18.99 7.46 19.53
CA TYR A 101 19.99 7.48 18.47
C TYR A 101 19.74 6.38 17.44
N GLU A 102 19.40 5.16 17.88
CA GLU A 102 19.01 4.06 16.98
C GLU A 102 17.72 4.39 16.22
N LEU A 103 16.74 4.96 16.92
CA LEU A 103 15.49 5.44 16.34
C LEU A 103 15.75 6.52 15.27
N TYR A 104 16.64 7.46 15.55
CA TYR A 104 17.07 8.48 14.60
C TYR A 104 17.67 7.87 13.33
N LEU A 105 18.59 6.90 13.44
CA LEU A 105 19.20 6.24 12.29
C LEU A 105 18.17 5.46 11.45
N ALA A 106 17.25 4.77 12.12
CA ALA A 106 16.19 4.01 11.47
C ALA A 106 15.20 4.90 10.70
N LEU A 107 14.91 6.10 11.20
CA LEU A 107 13.95 7.03 10.62
C LEU A 107 14.57 8.00 9.60
N GLN A 108 15.81 8.45 9.81
CA GLN A 108 16.46 9.42 8.91
C GLN A 108 16.74 8.86 7.51
N SER A 109 17.04 7.57 7.41
CA SER A 109 17.37 6.92 6.14
C SER A 109 16.16 6.73 5.22
N LYS A 110 14.93 6.93 5.72
CA LYS A 110 13.69 6.52 5.05
C LYS A 110 12.68 7.67 4.98
N SER A 111 12.04 7.83 3.81
CA SER A 111 10.98 8.82 3.61
C SER A 111 9.71 8.45 4.39
N LYS A 112 8.91 9.43 4.83
CA LYS A 112 7.57 9.21 5.43
C LYS A 112 6.70 8.30 4.57
N LEU A 113 6.77 8.43 3.24
CA LEU A 113 6.07 7.56 2.28
C LEU A 113 6.44 6.07 2.41
N HIS A 114 7.68 5.76 2.78
CA HIS A 114 8.13 4.38 2.97
C HIS A 114 7.39 3.73 4.14
N PHE A 115 7.26 4.43 5.27
CA PHE A 115 6.56 3.92 6.45
C PHE A 115 5.05 3.79 6.21
N ILE A 116 4.44 4.76 5.52
CA ILE A 116 3.03 4.68 5.11
C ILE A 116 2.78 3.45 4.23
N THR A 117 3.64 3.24 3.22
CA THR A 117 3.53 2.10 2.31
C THR A 117 3.72 0.78 3.05
N GLN A 118 4.70 0.68 3.94
CA GLN A 118 4.97 -0.50 4.74
C GLN A 118 3.79 -0.83 5.66
N ARG A 119 3.18 0.18 6.30
CA ARG A 119 1.97 0.00 7.13
C ARG A 119 0.81 -0.52 6.31
N LEU A 120 0.53 0.08 5.15
CA LEU A 120 -0.56 -0.35 4.26
C LEU A 120 -0.37 -1.78 3.76
N ILE A 121 0.86 -2.21 3.49
CA ILE A 121 1.18 -3.59 3.12
C ILE A 121 0.87 -4.55 4.28
N LEU A 122 1.27 -4.20 5.50
CA LEU A 122 1.01 -5.00 6.70
C LEU A 122 -0.48 -5.08 7.05
N GLU A 123 -1.22 -3.97 6.94
CA GLU A 123 -2.68 -3.94 7.14
C GLU A 123 -3.41 -4.79 6.10
N LYS A 124 -2.98 -4.71 4.83
CA LYS A 124 -3.55 -5.53 3.76
C LYS A 124 -3.27 -7.02 3.97
N SER A 125 -2.14 -7.37 4.57
CA SER A 125 -1.79 -8.75 4.94
C SER A 125 -2.53 -9.23 6.19
N ARG A 126 -2.99 -8.35 7.09
CA ARG A 126 -3.79 -8.74 8.27
C ARG A 126 -5.26 -8.96 7.92
N ASN A 127 -5.77 -8.28 6.90
CA ASN A 127 -7.17 -8.40 6.47
C ASN A 127 -7.46 -9.66 5.62
N SER A 128 -6.52 -10.59 5.44
CA SER A 128 -6.76 -11.89 4.80
C SER A 128 -7.31 -12.97 5.73
N ASP A 129 -7.24 -12.79 7.06
CA ASP A 129 -7.37 -13.91 8.00
C ASP A 129 -8.74 -14.02 8.70
N GLY A 130 -9.83 -13.53 8.09
CA GLY A 130 -11.09 -13.35 8.84
C GLY A 130 -12.41 -13.71 8.17
N LYS A 131 -12.46 -14.48 7.08
CA LYS A 131 -13.76 -14.89 6.51
C LYS A 131 -13.88 -16.33 6.05
N PHE A 132 -12.76 -17.03 5.83
CA PHE A 132 -12.79 -18.44 5.41
C PHE A 132 -11.64 -19.18 6.05
N GLU A 133 -11.97 -20.21 6.82
CA GLU A 133 -11.02 -21.25 7.21
C GLU A 133 -10.84 -22.16 5.99
N VAL A 134 -9.66 -22.14 5.37
CA VAL A 134 -9.36 -22.90 4.16
C VAL A 134 -8.47 -24.07 4.53
N ASP A 135 -9.10 -25.21 4.83
CA ASP A 135 -8.40 -26.49 4.86
C ASP A 135 -8.06 -26.91 3.43
N LYS A 136 -6.76 -27.14 3.15
CA LYS A 136 -6.34 -27.80 1.91
C LYS A 136 -6.70 -29.28 1.98
N VAL A 137 -7.90 -29.60 1.50
CA VAL A 137 -8.33 -30.98 1.27
C VAL A 137 -7.48 -31.59 0.16
N LYS A 138 -6.84 -32.73 0.43
CA LYS A 138 -6.11 -33.51 -0.58
C LYS A 138 -7.13 -34.05 -1.60
N GLU A 139 -6.95 -33.72 -2.88
CA GLU A 139 -7.84 -34.08 -4.01
C GLU A 139 -8.09 -35.58 -4.19
N SER A 140 -7.33 -36.44 -3.52
CA SER A 140 -7.46 -37.89 -3.56
C SER A 140 -8.77 -38.44 -2.97
N LEU A 141 -9.59 -37.63 -2.28
CA LEU A 141 -10.87 -38.09 -1.70
C LEU A 141 -12.10 -37.88 -2.60
N LEU A 142 -11.93 -37.24 -3.78
CA LEU A 142 -13.06 -36.88 -4.65
C LEU A 142 -13.48 -37.95 -5.66
N GLN A 143 -12.73 -39.05 -5.79
CA GLN A 143 -13.04 -40.08 -6.79
C GLN A 143 -14.07 -41.12 -6.33
N ASP A 144 -14.36 -41.23 -5.03
CA ASP A 144 -15.25 -42.28 -4.50
C ASP A 144 -16.62 -41.79 -4.00
N MET A 145 -16.94 -40.49 -4.14
CA MET A 145 -18.29 -40.02 -3.82
C MET A 145 -19.24 -40.22 -5.01
N LYS A 146 -19.93 -41.37 -5.02
CA LYS A 146 -21.21 -41.48 -5.72
C LYS A 146 -22.16 -40.46 -5.10
N PHE A 147 -22.56 -39.44 -5.87
CA PHE A 147 -23.59 -38.51 -5.46
C PHE A 147 -24.91 -39.29 -5.27
N GLU A 148 -25.19 -39.67 -4.03
CA GLU A 148 -26.56 -39.95 -3.64
C GLU A 148 -27.34 -38.65 -3.79
N SER A 149 -28.47 -38.74 -4.48
CA SER A 149 -29.43 -37.67 -4.74
C SER A 149 -30.08 -37.22 -3.43
N GLY A 150 -29.29 -36.57 -2.57
CA GLY A 150 -29.69 -36.03 -1.29
C GLY A 150 -30.41 -34.69 -1.46
N ILE A 151 -31.74 -34.75 -1.42
CA ILE A 151 -32.71 -33.83 -0.79
C ILE A 151 -32.70 -32.32 -1.18
N ASN A 152 -31.64 -31.74 -1.73
CA ASN A 152 -31.59 -30.31 -2.13
C ASN A 152 -31.56 -30.06 -3.65
N CYS A 153 -31.51 -31.10 -4.48
CA CYS A 153 -31.58 -30.94 -5.94
C CYS A 153 -33.01 -30.66 -6.44
N GLY A 154 -34.06 -30.99 -5.68
CA GLY A 154 -35.46 -30.80 -6.09
C GLY A 154 -35.84 -29.34 -6.30
N LEU A 155 -35.39 -28.44 -5.41
CA LEU A 155 -35.67 -27.00 -5.50
C LEU A 155 -34.90 -26.31 -6.64
N LEU A 156 -33.71 -26.80 -6.98
CA LEU A 156 -32.90 -26.31 -8.09
C LEU A 156 -33.45 -26.76 -9.44
N VAL A 157 -33.96 -27.99 -9.52
CA VAL A 157 -34.67 -28.50 -10.70
C VAL A 157 -36.01 -27.78 -10.87
N ALA A 158 -36.76 -27.55 -9.79
CA ALA A 158 -38.04 -26.85 -9.82
C ALA A 158 -37.91 -25.37 -10.25
N ASN A 159 -36.81 -24.70 -9.90
CA ASN A 159 -36.56 -23.30 -10.25
C ASN A 159 -35.54 -23.12 -11.38
N ALA A 160 -35.34 -24.14 -12.22
CA ALA A 160 -34.39 -24.11 -13.33
C ALA A 160 -34.67 -22.94 -14.30
N ASP A 161 -35.94 -22.60 -14.52
CA ASP A 161 -36.36 -21.50 -15.40
C ASP A 161 -35.97 -20.13 -14.84
N ILE A 162 -36.06 -19.93 -13.52
CA ILE A 162 -35.65 -18.69 -12.84
C ILE A 162 -34.14 -18.56 -12.89
N ILE A 163 -33.42 -19.65 -12.65
CA ILE A 163 -31.95 -19.69 -12.74
C ILE A 163 -31.50 -19.37 -14.17
N LYS A 164 -32.19 -19.94 -15.17
CA LYS A 164 -31.94 -19.67 -16.59
C LYS A 164 -32.22 -18.21 -16.94
N TRP A 165 -33.33 -17.65 -16.47
CA TRP A 165 -33.66 -16.23 -16.66
C TRP A 165 -32.58 -15.30 -16.08
N HIS A 166 -32.08 -15.59 -14.87
CA HIS A 166 -30.99 -14.80 -14.28
C HIS A 166 -29.68 -14.92 -15.06
N LYS A 167 -29.35 -16.11 -15.57
CA LYS A 167 -28.19 -16.32 -16.44
C LYS A 167 -28.32 -15.53 -17.75
N ASP A 168 -29.47 -15.63 -18.41
CA ASP A 168 -29.74 -14.92 -19.66
C ASP A 168 -29.72 -13.40 -19.45
N ARG A 169 -30.25 -12.91 -18.32
CA ARG A 169 -30.21 -11.50 -17.95
C ARG A 169 -28.80 -11.00 -17.65
N LEU A 170 -27.96 -11.81 -17.01
CA LEU A 170 -26.56 -11.50 -16.77
C LEU A 170 -25.79 -11.38 -18.09
N ILE A 171 -26.03 -12.32 -19.03
CA ILE A 171 -25.44 -12.30 -20.37
C ILE A 171 -25.88 -11.06 -21.14
N ALA A 172 -27.18 -10.72 -21.11
CA ALA A 172 -27.72 -9.52 -21.75
C ALA A 172 -27.12 -8.23 -21.16
N LEU A 173 -26.98 -8.15 -19.83
CA LEU A 173 -26.37 -7.01 -19.16
C LEU A 173 -24.88 -6.85 -19.53
N ASN A 174 -24.12 -7.95 -19.54
CA ASN A 174 -22.72 -7.94 -19.95
C ASN A 174 -22.57 -7.46 -21.40
N LYS A 175 -23.42 -7.96 -22.32
CA LYS A 175 -23.43 -7.52 -23.71
C LYS A 175 -23.76 -6.02 -23.83
N HIS A 176 -24.69 -5.52 -23.03
CA HIS A 176 -25.00 -4.09 -22.99
C HIS A 176 -23.83 -3.25 -22.46
N CYS A 177 -23.14 -3.72 -21.41
CA CYS A 177 -21.94 -3.07 -20.90
C CYS A 177 -20.79 -3.08 -21.92
N GLU A 178 -20.61 -4.17 -22.66
CA GLU A 178 -19.63 -4.25 -23.76
C GLU A 178 -19.97 -3.28 -24.89
N GLN A 179 -21.24 -3.18 -25.29
CA GLN A 179 -21.70 -2.22 -26.28
C GLN A 179 -21.46 -0.77 -25.82
N ALA A 180 -21.84 -0.42 -24.58
CA ALA A 180 -21.61 0.91 -24.04
C ALA A 180 -20.11 1.28 -23.97
N ARG A 181 -19.24 0.30 -23.64
CA ARG A 181 -17.79 0.49 -23.69
C ARG A 181 -17.29 0.69 -25.12
N ALA A 182 -17.79 -0.09 -26.08
CA ALA A 182 -17.43 0.06 -27.49
C ALA A 182 -17.87 1.43 -28.04
N ASP A 183 -19.08 1.88 -27.72
CA ASP A 183 -19.61 3.19 -28.10
C ASP A 183 -18.79 4.33 -27.49
N TYR A 184 -18.40 4.22 -26.22
CA TYR A 184 -17.52 5.17 -25.55
C TYR A 184 -16.13 5.24 -26.21
N ILE A 185 -15.54 4.08 -26.54
CA ILE A 185 -14.26 4.00 -27.24
C ILE A 185 -14.38 4.62 -28.64
N ASN A 186 -15.47 4.36 -29.36
CA ASN A 186 -15.72 4.92 -30.69
C ASN A 186 -15.93 6.43 -30.64
N TYR A 187 -16.69 6.94 -29.65
CA TYR A 187 -16.83 8.37 -29.36
C TYR A 187 -15.47 9.03 -29.11
N PHE A 188 -14.61 8.38 -28.30
CA PHE A 188 -13.28 8.91 -27.99
C PHE A 188 -12.34 8.89 -29.20
N LYS A 189 -12.37 7.82 -30.01
CA LYS A 189 -11.63 7.73 -31.27
C LYS A 189 -12.08 8.81 -32.27
N ALA A 190 -13.39 9.07 -32.39
CA ALA A 190 -13.93 10.12 -33.24
C ALA A 190 -13.49 11.54 -32.80
N LYS A 191 -13.23 11.73 -31.49
CA LYS A 191 -12.76 13.00 -30.93
C LYS A 191 -11.25 13.24 -31.14
N LYS A 192 -10.43 12.17 -31.23
CA LYS A 192 -8.99 12.25 -31.51
C LYS A 192 -8.64 12.72 -32.94
N GLY A 193 -9.59 12.71 -33.88
CA GLY A 193 -9.38 13.14 -35.28
C GLY A 193 -9.82 14.58 -35.61
N ARG A 194 -10.46 15.30 -34.70
CA ARG A 194 -10.91 16.68 -34.95
C ARG A 194 -9.84 17.66 -34.45
N LYS A 195 -9.15 18.32 -35.38
CA LYS A 195 -8.38 19.54 -35.06
C LYS A 195 -9.34 20.55 -34.38
N PRO A 196 -8.88 21.27 -33.34
CA PRO A 196 -9.72 22.28 -32.70
C PRO A 196 -10.14 23.31 -33.74
N LYS A 197 -11.46 23.49 -33.94
CA LYS A 197 -11.96 24.69 -34.62
C LYS A 197 -11.49 25.89 -33.82
N ALA A 198 -10.92 26.86 -34.54
CA ALA A 198 -10.51 28.14 -34.00
C ALA A 198 -11.59 28.68 -33.06
N VAL A 199 -11.17 28.97 -31.84
CA VAL A 199 -11.97 29.72 -30.88
C VAL A 199 -12.31 31.05 -31.53
N CYS A 200 -13.60 31.26 -31.79
CA CYS A 200 -14.16 32.54 -32.16
C CYS A 200 -13.92 33.49 -30.99
N THR A 201 -13.05 34.47 -31.19
CA THR A 201 -12.85 35.57 -30.26
C THR A 201 -13.84 36.70 -30.55
N CYS A 202 -14.52 37.11 -29.47
CA CYS A 202 -15.26 38.35 -29.27
C CYS A 202 -16.71 38.38 -29.83
N LYS A 203 -17.70 38.97 -29.15
CA LYS A 203 -17.66 39.98 -28.08
C LYS A 203 -18.67 39.64 -26.98
N THR A 204 -18.18 39.58 -25.75
CA THR A 204 -19.01 39.75 -24.56
C THR A 204 -19.49 41.19 -24.51
N TYR A 205 -20.79 41.31 -24.29
CA TYR A 205 -21.57 42.51 -24.00
C TYR A 205 -20.90 43.36 -22.91
N CYS A 206 -20.74 44.66 -23.16
CA CYS A 206 -20.49 45.66 -22.13
C CYS A 206 -21.69 46.63 -22.12
N PRO A 207 -22.43 46.77 -21.02
CA PRO A 207 -23.45 47.80 -20.87
C PRO A 207 -22.78 49.09 -20.39
N CYS A 208 -22.60 50.05 -21.29
CA CYS A 208 -22.32 51.44 -20.92
C CYS A 208 -23.56 52.31 -21.17
N GLN A 209 -23.88 53.06 -20.13
CA GLN A 209 -25.01 53.94 -19.97
C GLN A 209 -25.03 55.04 -21.05
N LYS A 210 -26.25 55.39 -21.46
CA LYS A 210 -26.56 56.50 -22.37
C LYS A 210 -26.06 57.83 -21.77
N PRO A 211 -25.40 58.71 -22.55
CA PRO A 211 -25.39 60.13 -22.21
C PRO A 211 -26.82 60.64 -22.33
N GLN A 212 -27.36 61.17 -21.24
CA GLN A 212 -28.58 61.95 -21.26
C GLN A 212 -28.26 63.27 -21.97
N GLU A 213 -28.97 63.54 -23.07
CA GLU A 213 -29.13 64.90 -23.59
C GLU A 213 -29.81 65.74 -22.51
N GLN A 214 -29.01 66.50 -21.76
CA GLN A 214 -29.50 67.66 -21.05
C GLN A 214 -29.44 68.82 -22.02
N VAL A 215 -30.63 69.24 -22.46
CA VAL A 215 -30.85 70.49 -23.16
C VAL A 215 -30.46 71.60 -22.19
N GLU A 216 -29.26 72.18 -22.37
CA GLU A 216 -28.93 73.47 -21.78
C GLU A 216 -29.88 74.51 -22.36
N ARG A 217 -30.74 75.06 -21.48
CA ARG A 217 -31.46 76.29 -21.75
C ARG A 217 -30.44 77.38 -22.06
N LEU A 218 -30.60 77.99 -23.22
CA LEU A 218 -30.09 79.33 -23.49
C LEU A 218 -30.78 80.29 -22.53
N ASP A 219 -30.17 80.54 -21.38
CA ASP A 219 -30.49 81.69 -20.56
C ASP A 219 -29.89 82.91 -21.25
N PHE A 220 -30.73 83.67 -21.94
CA PHE A 220 -30.43 85.04 -22.32
C PHE A 220 -30.36 85.88 -21.03
N PRO A 221 -29.27 86.62 -20.75
CA PRO A 221 -29.32 87.68 -19.78
C PRO A 221 -30.13 88.83 -20.38
N ASP A 222 -31.40 88.93 -19.98
CA ASP A 222 -32.13 90.20 -19.98
C ASP A 222 -31.45 91.12 -18.96
N GLU A 223 -30.47 91.92 -19.38
CA GLU A 223 -30.19 93.19 -18.72
C GLU A 223 -31.19 94.22 -19.25
N ALA A 224 -32.41 94.15 -18.71
CA ALA A 224 -33.32 95.27 -18.68
C ALA A 224 -32.99 96.16 -17.46
N SER A 225 -33.40 97.43 -17.58
CA SER A 225 -33.53 98.43 -16.52
C SER A 225 -32.26 99.14 -16.05
N GLU A 226 -31.92 100.22 -16.76
CA GLU A 226 -31.70 101.48 -16.03
C GLU A 226 -33.09 102.07 -15.73
N ASP A 227 -33.52 101.93 -14.47
CA ASP A 227 -34.75 102.54 -13.96
C ASP A 227 -34.53 104.06 -13.80
N PHE A 228 -34.78 104.84 -14.86
CA PHE A 228 -34.98 106.28 -14.71
C PHE A 228 -36.43 106.56 -14.32
N THR A 229 -36.59 107.32 -13.24
CA THR A 229 -37.91 107.75 -12.79
C THR A 229 -38.50 108.71 -13.84
N PHE A 230 -39.82 108.66 -14.09
CA PHE A 230 -40.50 109.51 -15.10
C PHE A 230 -40.15 111.01 -14.99
N GLN A 231 -39.79 111.46 -13.80
CA GLN A 231 -39.37 112.82 -13.49
C GLN A 231 -37.95 113.15 -14.00
N GLU A 232 -37.00 112.21 -13.92
CA GLU A 232 -35.65 112.33 -14.50
C GLU A 232 -35.66 112.20 -16.03
N LEU A 233 -36.62 111.46 -16.58
CA LEU A 233 -36.83 111.39 -18.03
C LEU A 233 -37.35 112.73 -18.58
N MET A 234 -38.18 113.43 -17.81
CA MET A 234 -38.70 114.75 -18.19
C MET A 234 -37.64 115.85 -18.02
N GLU A 235 -36.83 115.80 -16.96
CA GLU A 235 -35.70 116.73 -16.77
C GLU A 235 -34.59 116.52 -17.81
N SER A 236 -34.27 115.29 -18.18
CA SER A 236 -33.33 115.02 -19.28
C SER A 236 -33.89 115.45 -20.64
N TYR A 237 -35.21 115.38 -20.85
CA TYR A 237 -35.87 115.93 -22.05
C TYR A 237 -35.78 117.46 -22.12
N GLU A 238 -35.97 118.15 -20.99
CA GLU A 238 -35.84 119.62 -20.91
C GLU A 238 -34.38 120.10 -21.01
N GLN A 239 -33.43 119.34 -20.45
CA GLN A 239 -32.00 119.59 -20.63
C GLN A 239 -31.56 119.39 -22.07
N SER A 240 -32.11 118.40 -22.79
CA SER A 240 -31.81 118.17 -24.21
C SER A 240 -32.25 119.32 -25.12
N LYS A 241 -33.32 120.05 -24.75
CA LYS A 241 -33.78 121.25 -25.46
C LYS A 241 -32.92 122.50 -25.20
N LYS A 242 -32.11 122.52 -24.14
CA LYS A 242 -31.23 123.65 -23.77
C LYS A 242 -29.79 123.52 -24.29
N ILE A 243 -29.44 122.38 -24.89
CA ILE A 243 -28.15 122.24 -25.58
C ILE A 243 -28.27 122.94 -26.93
N GLU A 244 -27.70 124.14 -27.05
CA GLU A 244 -27.53 124.82 -28.33
C GLU A 244 -26.83 123.89 -29.33
N THR A 245 -27.46 123.71 -30.49
CA THR A 245 -26.90 122.92 -31.58
C THR A 245 -25.62 123.60 -32.07
N VAL A 246 -24.47 123.12 -31.60
CA VAL A 246 -23.20 123.34 -32.30
C VAL A 246 -23.39 122.78 -33.71
N LYS A 247 -23.38 123.64 -34.73
CA LYS A 247 -23.39 123.19 -36.13
C LYS A 247 -22.22 122.20 -36.29
N PRO A 248 -22.49 120.92 -36.58
CA PRO A 248 -21.41 119.96 -36.74
C PRO A 248 -20.61 120.36 -37.97
N ASP A 249 -19.31 120.60 -37.84
CA ASP A 249 -18.45 120.61 -39.01
C ASP A 249 -18.45 119.18 -39.57
N TYR A 250 -19.23 119.00 -40.63
CA TYR A 250 -19.51 117.73 -41.27
C TYR A 250 -18.22 117.01 -41.72
N ASN A 251 -17.15 117.77 -41.97
CA ASN A 251 -15.87 117.22 -42.39
C ASN A 251 -15.03 116.70 -41.22
N GLU A 252 -15.06 117.36 -40.06
CA GLU A 252 -14.34 116.95 -38.86
C GLU A 252 -15.03 115.75 -38.18
N ALA A 253 -16.37 115.77 -38.12
CA ALA A 253 -17.18 114.63 -37.68
C ALA A 253 -16.96 113.40 -38.57
N LYS A 254 -16.84 113.57 -39.89
CA LYS A 254 -16.49 112.46 -40.81
C LYS A 254 -15.10 111.88 -40.52
N LYS A 255 -14.12 112.70 -40.15
CA LYS A 255 -12.76 112.26 -39.83
C LYS A 255 -12.73 111.44 -38.53
N VAL A 256 -13.40 111.91 -37.48
CA VAL A 256 -13.57 111.18 -36.22
C VAL A 256 -14.33 109.87 -36.44
N MET A 257 -15.40 109.87 -37.23
CA MET A 257 -16.15 108.66 -37.58
C MET A 257 -15.31 107.63 -38.37
N ARG A 258 -14.41 108.08 -39.25
CA ARG A 258 -13.46 107.18 -39.95
C ARG A 258 -12.44 106.58 -38.97
N GLN A 259 -11.90 107.37 -38.04
CA GLN A 259 -10.95 106.88 -37.03
C GLN A 259 -11.61 105.90 -36.05
N LEU A 260 -12.85 106.17 -35.61
CA LEU A 260 -13.62 105.25 -34.77
C LEU A 260 -13.96 103.96 -35.51
N LYS A 261 -14.30 104.03 -36.81
CA LYS A 261 -14.48 102.84 -37.66
C LYS A 261 -13.18 102.04 -37.80
N SER A 262 -12.04 102.69 -38.00
CA SER A 262 -10.71 102.04 -38.03
C SER A 262 -10.41 101.35 -36.71
N LYS A 263 -10.53 102.06 -35.58
CA LYS A 263 -10.30 101.50 -34.24
C LYS A 263 -11.25 100.34 -33.92
N ARG A 264 -12.52 100.42 -34.33
CA ARG A 264 -13.51 99.35 -34.13
C ARG A 264 -13.21 98.13 -35.01
N PHE A 265 -12.72 98.35 -36.22
CA PHE A 265 -12.23 97.28 -37.10
C PHE A 265 -10.97 96.61 -36.54
N GLU A 266 -9.98 97.39 -36.10
CA GLU A 266 -8.76 96.88 -35.45
C GLU A 266 -9.04 96.16 -34.13
N ALA A 267 -10.02 96.61 -33.34
CA ALA A 267 -10.44 95.92 -32.13
C ALA A 267 -11.10 94.57 -32.45
N LYS A 268 -11.97 94.51 -33.47
CA LYS A 268 -12.55 93.24 -33.95
C LYS A 268 -11.48 92.28 -34.48
N GLN A 269 -10.48 92.78 -35.20
CA GLN A 269 -9.36 91.97 -35.68
C GLN A 269 -8.51 91.43 -34.53
N ARG A 270 -8.24 92.25 -33.50
CA ARG A 270 -7.53 91.79 -32.29
C ARG A 270 -8.32 90.75 -31.50
N GLU A 271 -9.63 90.92 -31.36
CA GLU A 271 -10.48 89.91 -30.71
C GLU A 271 -10.51 88.61 -31.53
N LEU A 272 -10.61 88.69 -32.86
CA LEU A 272 -10.51 87.52 -33.73
C LEU A 272 -9.16 86.81 -33.61
N GLN A 273 -8.06 87.56 -33.56
CA GLN A 273 -6.72 87.00 -33.38
C GLN A 273 -6.55 86.35 -32.01
N LYS A 274 -7.10 86.94 -30.94
CA LYS A 274 -7.10 86.33 -29.61
C LYS A 274 -7.88 85.03 -29.58
N THR A 275 -9.07 85.00 -30.17
CA THR A 275 -9.89 83.78 -30.17
C THR A 275 -9.25 82.69 -31.03
N GLN A 276 -8.67 83.03 -32.18
CA GLN A 276 -7.89 82.11 -32.99
C GLN A 276 -6.71 81.53 -32.21
N LEU A 277 -5.88 82.40 -31.61
CA LEU A 277 -4.72 81.98 -30.83
C LEU A 277 -5.10 81.17 -29.59
N HIS A 278 -6.19 81.53 -28.92
CA HIS A 278 -6.73 80.75 -27.80
C HIS A 278 -7.23 79.37 -28.25
N THR A 279 -7.92 79.29 -29.39
CA THR A 279 -8.41 78.02 -29.94
C THR A 279 -7.24 77.12 -30.32
N GLU A 280 -6.24 77.66 -31.02
CA GLU A 280 -5.02 76.94 -31.39
C GLU A 280 -4.22 76.47 -30.18
N LEU A 281 -4.08 77.32 -29.15
CA LEU A 281 -3.40 76.97 -27.90
C LEU A 281 -4.15 75.86 -27.15
N CYS A 282 -5.47 75.95 -27.04
CA CYS A 282 -6.30 74.90 -26.45
C CYS A 282 -6.17 73.59 -27.23
N ASP A 283 -6.22 73.63 -28.56
CA ASP A 283 -6.04 72.45 -29.42
C ASP A 283 -4.67 71.80 -29.22
N GLU A 284 -3.59 72.58 -29.19
CA GLU A 284 -2.24 72.09 -28.90
C GLU A 284 -2.15 71.51 -27.48
N PHE A 285 -2.77 72.14 -26.49
CA PHE A 285 -2.78 71.66 -25.12
C PHE A 285 -3.54 70.33 -25.00
N TRP A 286 -4.70 70.21 -25.66
CA TRP A 286 -5.48 68.98 -25.71
C TRP A 286 -4.73 67.86 -26.41
N LYS A 287 -4.15 68.11 -27.59
CA LYS A 287 -3.33 67.14 -28.32
C LYS A 287 -2.14 66.66 -27.47
N ASN A 288 -1.44 67.57 -26.80
CA ASN A 288 -0.33 67.21 -25.93
C ASN A 288 -0.78 66.41 -24.70
N THR A 289 -1.94 66.73 -24.13
CA THR A 289 -2.49 66.00 -22.98
C THR A 289 -2.89 64.58 -23.37
N ILE A 290 -3.60 64.43 -24.49
CA ILE A 290 -3.98 63.12 -25.05
C ILE A 290 -2.73 62.29 -25.34
N ARG A 291 -1.74 62.87 -26.03
CA ARG A 291 -0.50 62.18 -26.37
C ARG A 291 0.29 61.70 -25.14
N LYS A 292 0.34 62.51 -24.07
CA LYS A 292 0.97 62.10 -22.81
C LYS A 292 0.23 60.94 -22.16
N GLN A 293 -1.10 60.96 -22.17
CA GLN A 293 -1.92 59.88 -21.63
C GLN A 293 -1.76 58.59 -22.45
N GLU A 294 -1.78 58.68 -23.77
CA GLU A 294 -1.57 57.53 -24.67
C GLU A 294 -0.20 56.90 -24.44
N ASN A 295 0.87 57.70 -24.34
CA ASN A 295 2.21 57.18 -24.07
C ASN A 295 2.29 56.48 -22.71
N ALA A 296 1.69 57.07 -21.67
CA ALA A 296 1.67 56.46 -20.34
C ALA A 296 0.88 55.13 -20.31
N ILE A 297 -0.25 55.08 -21.02
CA ILE A 297 -1.02 53.84 -21.18
C ILE A 297 -0.22 52.81 -21.97
N GLN A 298 0.45 53.22 -23.05
CA GLN A 298 1.25 52.31 -23.88
C GLN A 298 2.40 51.68 -23.09
N GLU A 299 3.15 52.47 -22.30
CA GLU A 299 4.22 51.95 -21.44
C GLU A 299 3.70 50.93 -20.42
N LEU A 300 2.57 51.22 -19.77
CA LEU A 300 1.95 50.30 -18.80
C LEU A 300 1.45 49.00 -19.47
N VAL A 301 0.85 49.12 -20.66
CA VAL A 301 0.40 47.96 -21.45
C VAL A 301 1.61 47.12 -21.85
N ASP A 302 2.68 47.73 -22.34
CA ASP A 302 3.89 47.03 -22.75
C ASP A 302 4.53 46.29 -21.57
N GLU A 303 4.68 46.93 -20.41
CA GLU A 303 5.22 46.29 -19.20
C GLU A 303 4.34 45.09 -18.78
N LYS A 304 3.02 45.27 -18.74
CA LYS A 304 2.10 44.19 -18.34
C LYS A 304 2.06 43.05 -19.34
N VAL A 305 1.98 43.33 -20.65
CA VAL A 305 1.95 42.32 -21.71
C VAL A 305 3.28 41.55 -21.77
N LEU A 306 4.42 42.22 -21.61
CA LEU A 306 5.73 41.57 -21.55
C LEU A 306 5.86 40.69 -20.30
N SER A 307 5.40 41.17 -19.14
CA SER A 307 5.41 40.38 -17.91
C SER A 307 4.50 39.15 -18.03
N GLN A 308 3.29 39.28 -18.58
CA GLN A 308 2.39 38.15 -18.85
C GLN A 308 3.03 37.14 -19.81
N SER A 309 3.62 37.62 -20.91
CA SER A 309 4.33 36.76 -21.88
C SER A 309 5.53 36.04 -21.24
N PHE A 310 6.16 36.62 -20.22
CA PHE A 310 7.21 35.97 -19.44
C PHE A 310 6.65 34.84 -18.56
N TYR A 311 5.58 35.11 -17.81
CA TYR A 311 4.95 34.11 -16.96
C TYR A 311 4.34 32.95 -17.76
N GLU A 312 3.75 33.22 -18.93
CA GLU A 312 3.25 32.18 -19.83
C GLU A 312 4.38 31.26 -20.30
N ARG A 313 5.51 31.82 -20.73
CA ARG A 313 6.69 31.04 -21.13
C ARG A 313 7.23 30.21 -19.96
N GLN A 314 7.30 30.79 -18.77
CA GLN A 314 7.74 30.08 -17.56
C GLN A 314 6.78 28.93 -17.23
N MET A 315 5.46 29.17 -17.30
CA MET A 315 4.44 28.17 -17.01
C MET A 315 4.49 27.02 -18.02
N ILE A 316 4.63 27.31 -19.32
CA ILE A 316 4.80 26.29 -20.37
C ILE A 316 6.05 25.45 -20.12
N SER A 317 7.18 26.09 -19.79
CA SER A 317 8.42 25.38 -19.47
C SER A 317 8.24 24.44 -18.28
N LYS A 318 7.56 24.89 -17.21
CA LYS A 318 7.24 24.05 -16.05
C LYS A 318 6.26 22.93 -16.37
N MET A 319 5.23 23.19 -17.17
CA MET A 319 4.29 22.15 -17.61
C MET A 319 5.00 21.08 -18.45
N LEU A 320 5.93 21.47 -19.33
CA LEU A 320 6.72 20.52 -20.11
C LEU A 320 7.65 19.68 -19.21
N GLN A 321 8.29 20.31 -18.21
CA GLN A 321 9.11 19.63 -17.22
C GLN A 321 8.28 18.59 -16.42
N VAL A 322 7.10 18.98 -15.94
CA VAL A 322 6.19 18.07 -15.21
C VAL A 322 5.71 16.93 -16.11
N LYS A 323 5.37 17.23 -17.38
CA LYS A 323 4.98 16.20 -18.34
C LYS A 323 6.12 15.20 -18.57
N HIS A 324 7.35 15.69 -18.73
CA HIS A 324 8.51 14.82 -18.89
C HIS A 324 8.74 13.94 -17.65
N GLN A 325 8.63 14.50 -16.44
CA GLN A 325 8.72 13.73 -15.19
C GLN A 325 7.62 12.66 -15.10
N GLN A 326 6.39 12.96 -15.53
CA GLN A 326 5.31 11.98 -15.57
C GLN A 326 5.60 10.84 -16.56
N GLU A 327 6.18 11.14 -17.72
CA GLU A 327 6.59 10.13 -18.71
C GLU A 327 7.64 9.20 -18.09
N VAL A 328 8.68 9.76 -17.45
CA VAL A 328 9.73 8.98 -16.76
C VAL A 328 9.15 8.14 -15.62
N ILE A 329 8.23 8.67 -14.82
CA ILE A 329 7.56 7.91 -13.75
C ILE A 329 6.74 6.75 -14.35
N LYS A 330 6.07 6.98 -15.47
CA LYS A 330 5.29 5.94 -16.16
C LYS A 330 6.19 4.84 -16.70
N GLU A 331 7.31 5.20 -17.34
CA GLU A 331 8.31 4.25 -17.82
C GLU A 331 8.93 3.45 -16.66
N ASN A 332 9.32 4.12 -15.58
CA ASN A 332 9.85 3.46 -14.38
C ASN A 332 8.83 2.51 -13.75
N ARG A 333 7.54 2.88 -13.70
CA ARG A 333 6.47 2.00 -13.22
C ARG A 333 6.29 0.78 -14.11
N GLN A 334 6.34 0.96 -15.43
CA GLN A 334 6.28 -0.16 -16.38
C GLN A 334 7.48 -1.09 -16.18
N PHE A 335 8.69 -0.54 -16.11
CA PHE A 335 9.91 -1.32 -15.88
C PHE A 335 9.84 -2.13 -14.58
N ILE A 336 9.44 -1.51 -13.46
CA ILE A 336 9.30 -2.20 -12.18
C ILE A 336 8.24 -3.30 -12.27
N ASN A 337 7.10 -3.03 -12.88
CA ASN A 337 6.05 -4.03 -13.05
C ASN A 337 6.54 -5.22 -13.91
N ASP A 338 7.25 -4.95 -15.00
CA ASP A 338 7.80 -5.99 -15.88
C ASP A 338 8.84 -6.84 -15.13
N GLN A 339 9.68 -6.24 -14.28
CA GLN A 339 10.62 -6.97 -13.43
C GLN A 339 9.90 -7.84 -12.40
N ILE A 340 8.84 -7.33 -11.76
CA ILE A 340 8.02 -8.10 -10.82
C ILE A 340 7.35 -9.29 -11.52
N MET A 341 6.82 -9.09 -12.74
CA MET A 341 6.21 -10.19 -13.50
C MET A 341 7.24 -11.26 -13.88
N LYS A 342 8.43 -10.86 -14.33
CA LYS A 342 9.54 -11.79 -14.60
C LYS A 342 9.98 -12.56 -13.36
N GLN A 343 10.05 -11.90 -12.20
CA GLN A 343 10.36 -12.58 -10.93
C GLN A 343 9.29 -13.63 -10.60
N LYS A 344 8.01 -13.28 -10.72
CA LYS A 344 6.91 -14.23 -10.49
C LYS A 344 6.94 -15.41 -11.46
N GLU A 345 7.20 -15.16 -12.75
CA GLU A 345 7.34 -16.22 -13.75
C GLU A 345 8.51 -17.16 -13.39
N ASN A 346 9.65 -16.60 -12.99
CA ASN A 346 10.81 -17.37 -12.53
C ASN A 346 10.49 -18.19 -11.27
N ASP A 347 9.77 -17.61 -10.31
CA ASP A 347 9.36 -18.32 -9.09
C ASP A 347 8.44 -19.50 -9.40
N VAL A 348 7.49 -19.33 -10.34
CA VAL A 348 6.62 -20.41 -10.81
C VAL A 348 7.42 -21.51 -11.51
N ILE A 349 8.36 -21.14 -12.38
CA ILE A 349 9.25 -22.10 -13.05
C ILE A 349 10.08 -22.86 -12.02
N ASN A 350 10.66 -22.16 -11.04
CA ASN A 350 11.46 -22.77 -9.99
C ASN A 350 10.63 -23.75 -9.15
N HIS A 351 9.39 -23.39 -8.78
CA HIS A 351 8.49 -24.28 -8.05
C HIS A 351 8.20 -25.54 -8.87
N LEU A 352 7.90 -25.40 -10.16
CA LEU A 352 7.65 -26.55 -11.04
C LEU A 352 8.87 -27.47 -11.14
N ILE A 353 10.08 -26.91 -11.23
CA ILE A 353 11.33 -27.69 -11.25
C ILE A 353 11.53 -28.42 -9.92
N MET A 354 11.26 -27.77 -8.79
CA MET A 354 11.36 -28.43 -7.47
C MET A 354 10.36 -29.56 -7.32
N ASP A 355 9.11 -29.35 -7.72
CA ASP A 355 8.08 -30.39 -7.70
C ASP A 355 8.48 -31.60 -8.55
N GLN A 356 8.99 -31.36 -9.77
CA GLN A 356 9.51 -32.41 -10.64
C GLN A 356 10.65 -33.19 -9.98
N ARG A 357 11.62 -32.50 -9.37
CA ARG A 357 12.73 -33.15 -8.64
C ARG A 357 12.22 -34.00 -7.48
N LEU A 358 11.27 -33.49 -6.70
CA LEU A 358 10.68 -34.24 -5.59
C LEU A 358 9.95 -35.49 -6.09
N THR A 359 9.22 -35.40 -7.21
CA THR A 359 8.57 -36.57 -7.80
C THR A 359 9.57 -37.61 -8.29
N ASP A 360 10.69 -37.17 -8.88
CA ASP A 360 11.76 -38.05 -9.34
C ASP A 360 12.47 -38.72 -8.15
N GLU A 361 12.79 -37.97 -7.10
CA GLU A 361 13.37 -38.50 -5.85
C GLU A 361 12.44 -39.54 -5.20
N CYS A 362 11.14 -39.24 -5.08
CA CYS A 362 10.16 -40.19 -4.56
C CYS A 362 10.09 -41.47 -5.42
N ALA A 363 10.20 -41.34 -6.75
CA ALA A 363 10.22 -42.49 -7.65
C ALA A 363 11.50 -43.34 -7.46
N CYS A 364 12.66 -42.70 -7.29
CA CYS A 364 13.92 -43.38 -6.98
C CYS A 364 13.87 -44.11 -5.63
N ASP A 365 13.37 -43.46 -4.58
CA ASP A 365 13.21 -44.04 -3.25
C ASP A 365 12.29 -45.25 -3.27
N PHE A 366 11.19 -45.16 -4.01
CA PHE A 366 10.28 -46.30 -4.21
C PHE A 366 10.99 -47.49 -4.86
N ILE A 367 11.78 -47.25 -5.91
CA ILE A 367 12.54 -48.32 -6.60
C ILE A 367 13.57 -48.94 -5.64
N TYR A 368 14.28 -48.10 -4.88
CA TYR A 368 15.28 -48.57 -3.91
C TYR A 368 14.64 -49.43 -2.81
N GLU A 369 13.54 -48.96 -2.22
CA GLU A 369 12.84 -49.68 -1.15
C GLU A 369 12.24 -50.98 -1.65
N LYS A 370 11.67 -51.00 -2.87
CA LYS A 370 11.23 -52.23 -3.52
C LYS A 370 12.38 -53.24 -3.64
N GLY A 371 13.55 -52.81 -4.12
CA GLY A 371 14.74 -53.65 -4.23
C GLY A 371 15.22 -54.18 -2.87
N ARG A 372 15.18 -53.34 -1.84
CA ARG A 372 15.51 -53.72 -0.45
C ARG A 372 14.58 -54.82 0.07
N ILE A 373 13.28 -54.69 -0.15
CA ILE A 373 12.27 -55.66 0.28
C ILE A 373 12.45 -56.99 -0.46
N GLU A 374 12.69 -56.96 -1.78
CA GLU A 374 12.95 -58.17 -2.57
C GLU A 374 14.19 -58.93 -2.06
N GLU A 375 15.25 -58.20 -1.71
CA GLU A 375 16.46 -58.79 -1.16
C GLU A 375 16.23 -59.41 0.24
N LEU A 376 15.46 -58.75 1.10
CA LEU A 376 15.06 -59.31 2.39
C LEU A 376 14.22 -60.58 2.24
N HIS A 377 13.27 -60.59 1.31
CA HIS A 377 12.48 -61.79 1.01
C HIS A 377 13.36 -62.94 0.54
N ARG A 378 14.37 -62.69 -0.31
CA ARG A 378 15.34 -63.72 -0.72
C ARG A 378 16.11 -64.30 0.47
N ARG A 379 16.60 -63.46 1.38
CA ARG A 379 17.35 -63.90 2.57
C ARG A 379 16.51 -64.70 3.54
N VAL A 380 15.30 -64.22 3.86
CA VAL A 380 14.36 -64.92 4.73
C VAL A 380 13.96 -66.26 4.12
N TYR A 381 13.73 -66.31 2.80
CA TYR A 381 13.44 -67.55 2.12
C TYR A 381 14.61 -68.54 2.17
N ALA A 382 15.84 -68.08 1.94
CA ALA A 382 17.04 -68.90 2.04
C ALA A 382 17.24 -69.46 3.46
N GLU A 383 17.06 -68.64 4.50
CA GLU A 383 17.12 -69.09 5.89
C GLU A 383 16.01 -70.09 6.22
N LYS A 384 14.78 -69.84 5.76
CA LYS A 384 13.67 -70.79 5.94
C LYS A 384 13.97 -72.14 5.29
N LEU A 385 14.61 -72.14 4.12
CA LEU A 385 15.03 -73.36 3.44
C LEU A 385 16.15 -74.06 4.21
N ARG A 386 17.14 -73.32 4.72
CA ARG A 386 18.23 -73.85 5.55
C ARG A 386 17.69 -74.51 6.82
N LEU A 387 16.84 -73.81 7.58
CA LEU A 387 16.21 -74.33 8.79
C LEU A 387 15.32 -75.54 8.50
N ARG A 388 14.62 -75.58 7.36
CA ARG A 388 13.85 -76.76 6.95
C ARG A 388 14.78 -77.95 6.68
N LYS A 389 15.91 -77.73 6.01
CA LYS A 389 16.91 -78.78 5.75
C LYS A 389 17.51 -79.29 7.06
N GLU A 390 17.94 -78.40 7.95
CA GLU A 390 18.48 -78.75 9.28
C GLU A 390 17.44 -79.53 10.11
N ARG A 391 16.17 -79.13 10.07
CA ARG A 391 15.09 -79.87 10.75
C ARG A 391 14.92 -81.27 10.17
N ILE A 392 14.89 -81.41 8.85
CA ILE A 392 14.77 -82.73 8.20
C ILE A 392 15.98 -83.59 8.56
N GLU A 393 17.20 -83.03 8.48
CA GLU A 393 18.43 -83.74 8.86
C GLU A 393 18.40 -84.18 10.32
N LYS A 394 17.95 -83.31 11.24
CA LYS A 394 17.80 -83.63 12.66
C LYS A 394 16.80 -84.79 12.87
N ILE A 395 15.61 -84.71 12.26
CA ILE A 395 14.62 -85.79 12.35
C ILE A 395 15.19 -87.09 11.79
N CYS A 396 15.84 -87.06 10.63
CA CYS A 396 16.46 -88.24 10.03
C CYS A 396 17.55 -88.83 10.95
N ARG A 397 18.37 -87.98 11.59
CA ARG A 397 19.39 -88.40 12.55
C ARG A 397 18.78 -89.05 13.78
N GLU A 398 17.79 -88.42 14.40
CA GLU A 398 17.05 -88.97 15.55
C GLU A 398 16.44 -90.33 15.19
N THR A 399 15.77 -90.45 14.04
CA THR A 399 15.22 -91.74 13.61
C THR A 399 16.29 -92.81 13.38
N ALA A 400 17.48 -92.44 12.90
CA ALA A 400 18.57 -93.38 12.70
C ALA A 400 19.17 -93.84 14.05
N GLU A 401 19.33 -92.91 15.00
CA GLU A 401 19.76 -93.23 16.37
C GLU A 401 18.75 -94.16 17.06
N ASP A 402 17.45 -93.90 16.92
CA ASP A 402 16.40 -94.77 17.48
C ASP A 402 16.41 -96.17 16.85
N LEU A 403 16.66 -96.29 15.55
CA LEU A 403 16.82 -97.59 14.87
C LEU A 403 18.06 -98.35 15.36
N VAL A 404 19.19 -97.65 15.55
CA VAL A 404 20.41 -98.24 16.12
C VAL A 404 20.16 -98.68 17.56
N ASN A 405 19.48 -97.88 18.38
CA ASN A 405 19.11 -98.24 19.75
C ASN A 405 18.22 -99.47 19.79
N PHE A 406 17.26 -99.58 18.86
CA PHE A 406 16.42 -100.77 18.70
C PHE A 406 17.25 -102.00 18.30
N ALA A 407 18.20 -101.85 17.37
CA ALA A 407 19.10 -102.94 16.97
C ALA A 407 20.04 -103.39 18.10
N ILE A 408 20.59 -102.45 18.88
CA ILE A 408 21.40 -102.74 20.08
C ILE A 408 20.56 -103.50 21.09
N ARG A 409 19.32 -103.08 21.34
CA ARG A 409 18.38 -103.76 22.25
C ARG A 409 18.05 -105.19 21.83
N LEU A 410 17.87 -105.41 20.53
CA LEU A 410 17.70 -106.75 19.98
C LEU A 410 18.96 -107.60 20.19
N GLY A 411 20.15 -107.05 19.93
CA GLY A 411 21.43 -107.74 20.15
C GLY A 411 21.69 -108.07 21.62
N GLU A 412 21.52 -107.11 22.52
CA GLU A 412 21.62 -107.32 23.97
C GLU A 412 20.69 -108.43 24.45
N PHE A 413 19.47 -108.52 23.91
CA PHE A 413 18.52 -109.56 24.25
C PHE A 413 18.94 -110.95 23.71
N GLU A 414 19.41 -111.02 22.48
CA GLU A 414 19.91 -112.27 21.88
C GLU A 414 21.16 -112.79 22.62
N ASP A 415 22.03 -111.90 23.09
CA ASP A 415 23.20 -112.25 23.91
C ASP A 415 22.82 -112.69 25.33
N GLU A 416 21.84 -112.04 25.98
CA GLU A 416 21.45 -112.32 27.36
C GLU A 416 20.63 -113.62 27.51
N TYR A 417 19.83 -114.00 26.51
CA TYR A 417 18.92 -115.15 26.58
C TYR A 417 19.20 -116.27 25.56
N HIS A 418 20.11 -116.08 24.61
CA HIS A 418 20.44 -117.02 23.52
C HIS A 418 19.23 -117.54 22.69
N ASP A 419 18.11 -116.81 22.72
CA ASP A 419 16.88 -117.12 21.96
C ASP A 419 16.23 -115.81 21.45
N LYS A 420 15.42 -115.91 20.40
CA LYS A 420 14.76 -114.75 19.78
C LYS A 420 13.69 -114.15 20.71
N PRO A 421 13.49 -112.81 20.70
CA PRO A 421 12.46 -112.17 21.51
C PRO A 421 11.06 -112.73 21.24
N SER A 422 10.29 -112.96 22.32
CA SER A 422 8.87 -113.32 22.23
C SER A 422 8.06 -112.20 21.55
N ARG A 423 7.07 -112.56 20.72
CA ARG A 423 6.26 -111.63 19.92
C ARG A 423 5.66 -110.47 20.73
N ARG A 424 5.24 -110.73 21.97
CA ARG A 424 4.70 -109.70 22.88
C ARG A 424 5.73 -108.64 23.27
N ARG A 425 6.97 -109.04 23.58
CA ARG A 425 8.04 -108.10 23.93
C ARG A 425 8.50 -107.27 22.73
N TYR A 426 8.50 -107.88 21.55
CA TYR A 426 8.75 -107.16 20.31
C TYR A 426 7.66 -106.11 20.05
N ASP A 427 6.38 -106.46 20.23
CA ASP A 427 5.25 -105.52 20.09
C ASP A 427 5.35 -104.37 21.12
N ASP A 428 5.77 -104.65 22.36
CA ASP A 428 6.02 -103.63 23.38
C ASP A 428 7.15 -102.66 22.96
N TRP A 429 8.28 -103.17 22.46
CA TRP A 429 9.38 -102.30 21.99
C TRP A 429 9.02 -101.51 20.75
N VAL A 430 8.26 -102.09 19.83
CA VAL A 430 7.71 -101.38 18.66
C VAL A 430 6.75 -100.28 19.11
N SER A 431 5.93 -100.52 20.15
CA SER A 431 5.04 -99.49 20.69
C SER A 431 5.82 -98.33 21.34
N LEU A 432 6.94 -98.62 21.99
CA LEU A 432 7.83 -97.60 22.57
C LEU A 432 8.57 -96.80 21.48
N PHE A 433 9.02 -97.45 20.42
CA PHE A 433 9.61 -96.79 19.25
C PHE A 433 8.61 -95.83 18.58
N VAL A 434 7.37 -96.27 18.37
CA VAL A 434 6.31 -95.47 17.74
C VAL A 434 5.85 -94.31 18.64
N SER A 435 5.93 -94.47 19.96
CA SER A 435 5.60 -93.41 20.92
C SER A 435 6.78 -92.47 21.26
N GLY A 436 7.96 -92.68 20.65
CA GLY A 436 9.16 -91.87 20.88
C GLY A 436 9.77 -92.06 22.28
N GLY A 437 9.47 -93.17 22.94
CA GLY A 437 10.03 -93.55 24.23
C GLY A 437 11.42 -94.16 24.07
N SER A 438 12.36 -93.82 24.96
CA SER A 438 13.69 -94.44 24.95
C SER A 438 13.59 -95.93 25.25
N ILE A 439 14.11 -96.74 24.32
CA ILE A 439 14.07 -98.22 24.37
C ILE A 439 15.24 -98.75 25.23
N LEU A 440 16.31 -97.97 25.35
CA LEU A 440 17.40 -98.23 26.28
C LEU A 440 16.96 -97.92 27.72
N PRO A 441 17.46 -98.63 28.75
CA PRO A 441 17.15 -98.30 30.11
C PRO A 441 17.84 -96.95 30.37
N LYS A 442 17.12 -95.97 30.91
CA LYS A 442 17.78 -94.76 31.38
C LYS A 442 18.83 -95.19 32.39
N VAL A 443 20.11 -95.09 32.02
CA VAL A 443 21.21 -95.17 32.98
C VAL A 443 21.05 -93.94 33.83
N VAL A 444 20.41 -94.09 34.98
CA VAL A 444 20.36 -93.05 36.01
C VAL A 444 21.81 -92.90 36.48
N PRO A 445 22.44 -91.72 36.34
CA PRO A 445 23.76 -91.47 36.90
C PRO A 445 23.74 -91.79 38.39
N ALA A 446 24.78 -92.47 38.88
CA ALA A 446 24.82 -93.00 40.24
C ALA A 446 24.69 -91.91 41.32
N GLU A 447 24.87 -90.62 40.97
CA GLU A 447 24.70 -89.49 41.88
C GLU A 447 23.25 -89.34 42.41
N ASP A 448 22.22 -89.67 41.62
CA ASP A 448 20.82 -89.45 42.02
C ASP A 448 20.26 -90.55 42.96
N ILE A 449 20.87 -91.74 42.95
CA ILE A 449 20.48 -92.86 43.83
C ILE A 449 20.96 -92.62 45.27
N LEU A 450 22.07 -91.89 45.45
CA LEU A 450 22.63 -91.59 46.76
C LEU A 450 21.83 -90.53 47.51
N GLN A 451 21.20 -89.57 46.82
CA GLN A 451 20.37 -88.54 47.49
C GLN A 451 19.11 -89.12 48.16
N VAL A 452 18.50 -90.16 47.56
CA VAL A 452 17.28 -90.80 48.10
C VAL A 452 17.59 -91.65 49.34
N ARG A 453 18.81 -92.17 49.48
CA ARG A 453 19.23 -92.90 50.70
C ARG A 453 19.63 -91.99 51.86
N SER A 454 20.21 -90.81 51.59
CA SER A 454 20.55 -89.84 52.65
C SER A 454 19.33 -89.22 53.36
N ILE A 455 18.15 -89.20 52.73
CA ILE A 455 16.92 -88.67 53.36
C ILE A 455 16.28 -89.68 54.32
N ASN A 456 16.50 -90.99 54.13
CA ASN A 456 15.87 -92.06 54.94
C ASN A 456 16.70 -92.53 56.15
N ILE A 457 17.95 -92.05 56.31
CA ILE A 457 18.80 -92.39 57.46
C ILE A 457 18.70 -91.31 58.57
N SER A 458 18.19 -90.11 58.28
CA SER A 458 18.04 -89.04 59.27
C SER A 458 16.75 -89.07 60.11
N THR A 459 15.87 -90.07 59.93
CA THR A 459 14.55 -90.13 60.60
C THR A 459 14.32 -91.37 61.48
N LYS A 460 15.34 -92.21 61.73
CA LYS A 460 15.27 -93.30 62.73
C LYS A 460 16.62 -93.47 63.46
N GLY A 461 16.68 -93.00 64.71
CA GLY A 461 17.82 -93.13 65.63
C GLY A 461 18.00 -91.86 66.48
N SER A 462 17.02 -91.49 67.31
CA SER A 462 17.03 -91.77 68.76
C SER A 462 17.37 -93.17 69.21
#